data_AF-A0A952EXF9-F1
#
_entry.id   AF-A0A952EXF9-F1
#
_cell.length_a   1.000
_cell.length_b   1.000
_cell.length_c   1.000
_cell.angle_alpha   90.00
_cell.angle_beta   90.00
_cell.angle_gamma   90.00
#
_symmetry.space_group_name_H-M   'P 1'
#
loop_
_entity.id
_entity.type
_entity.pdbx_description
1 polymer ?
#
loop_
_entity_poly.entity_id
_entity_poly.type
_entity_poly.pdbx_seq_one_letter_code
_entity_poly.pdbx_strand_id
1 'polypeptide(L)'
;MATKYSPEAEPRRETSPVASVPTSTDTQALITEQQVLFSTAAAVALPPAKTRRFSDDVHAVALAVGSWLASAAKPPKPVHPKRHVWLENALMSREMDRL
;
A
#
# COMPACT_ATOMS: atom_id res chain seq x y z
N MET A 1 -56.87 -45.18 -41.24
CA MET A 1 -55.80 -45.01 -40.25
C MET A 1 -55.03 -43.74 -40.59
N ALA A 2 -55.42 -42.61 -40.00
CA ALA A 2 -54.65 -41.36 -39.98
C ALA A 2 -55.17 -40.56 -38.78
N THR A 3 -54.26 -40.26 -37.84
CA THR A 3 -54.54 -39.73 -36.51
C THR A 3 -54.80 -38.23 -36.53
N LYS A 4 -55.77 -37.81 -35.73
CA LYS A 4 -56.12 -36.41 -35.48
C LYS A 4 -55.27 -35.80 -34.34
N TYR A 5 -55.25 -34.46 -34.33
CA TYR A 5 -55.02 -33.53 -33.21
C TYR A 5 -53.58 -33.16 -32.82
N SER A 6 -53.28 -31.87 -33.09
CA SER A 6 -52.56 -30.94 -32.21
C SER A 6 -53.51 -29.73 -32.06
N PRO A 7 -53.66 -29.07 -30.89
CA PRO A 7 -52.60 -28.19 -30.39
C PRO A 7 -52.42 -28.10 -28.85
N GLU A 8 -51.19 -27.74 -28.46
CA GLU A 8 -50.81 -26.77 -27.42
C GLU A 8 -51.29 -26.97 -25.97
N ALA A 9 -50.36 -27.39 -25.11
CA ALA A 9 -50.37 -27.08 -23.68
C ALA A 9 -48.91 -27.10 -23.15
N GLU A 10 -48.23 -25.97 -23.32
CA GLU A 10 -46.94 -25.67 -22.67
C GLU A 10 -47.14 -25.33 -21.19
N PRO A 11 -46.42 -25.98 -20.25
CA PRO A 11 -46.15 -25.40 -18.95
C PRO A 11 -44.69 -24.93 -18.90
N ARG A 12 -44.54 -23.62 -19.13
CA ARG A 12 -43.86 -22.71 -18.21
C ARG A 12 -42.54 -23.24 -17.63
N ARG A 13 -41.46 -23.16 -18.42
CA ARG A 13 -40.10 -23.11 -17.86
C ARG A 13 -39.67 -21.67 -17.71
N GLU A 14 -39.92 -21.17 -16.50
CA GLU A 14 -38.98 -20.40 -15.69
C GLU A 14 -37.92 -19.66 -16.51
N THR A 15 -38.27 -18.48 -16.96
CA THR A 15 -37.31 -17.43 -17.25
C THR A 15 -36.54 -17.17 -15.97
N SER A 16 -35.36 -17.79 -15.87
CA SER A 16 -34.31 -17.40 -14.93
C SER A 16 -34.08 -15.89 -15.11
N PRO A 17 -34.40 -15.03 -14.14
CA PRO A 17 -34.01 -13.66 -14.23
C PRO A 17 -32.50 -13.66 -13.99
N VAL A 18 -31.79 -13.45 -15.09
CA VAL A 18 -30.42 -12.95 -15.14
C VAL A 18 -30.25 -12.00 -13.96
N ALA A 19 -29.46 -12.44 -12.97
CA ALA A 19 -28.95 -11.61 -11.90
C ALA A 19 -28.06 -10.56 -12.55
N SER A 20 -28.69 -9.51 -13.06
CA SER A 20 -28.06 -8.29 -13.50
C SER A 20 -27.57 -7.63 -12.22
N VAL A 21 -26.31 -7.88 -11.91
CA VAL A 21 -25.54 -7.08 -10.95
C VAL A 21 -25.56 -5.65 -11.50
N PRO A 22 -26.26 -4.67 -10.87
CA PRO A 22 -26.14 -3.30 -11.31
C PRO A 22 -24.76 -2.82 -10.88
N THR A 23 -23.86 -2.74 -11.85
CA THR A 23 -22.62 -1.95 -11.74
C THR A 23 -23.03 -0.48 -11.78
N SER A 24 -23.62 0.02 -10.70
CA SER A 24 -23.99 1.43 -10.56
C SER A 24 -22.79 2.20 -10.02
N THR A 25 -21.90 2.57 -10.93
CA THR A 25 -21.02 3.74 -10.79
C THR A 25 -21.88 5.01 -10.85
N ASP A 26 -22.69 5.23 -9.81
CA ASP A 26 -23.32 6.52 -9.60
C ASP A 26 -23.33 6.82 -8.10
N THR A 27 -22.87 8.01 -7.75
CA THR A 27 -22.47 8.45 -6.41
C THR A 27 -23.64 8.70 -5.46
N GLN A 28 -24.69 7.89 -5.56
CA GLN A 28 -25.85 7.92 -4.70
C GLN A 28 -26.33 6.48 -4.51
N ALA A 29 -25.80 5.82 -3.48
CA ALA A 29 -26.18 4.46 -3.13
C ALA A 29 -27.67 4.44 -2.73
N LEU A 30 -28.54 4.06 -3.66
CA LEU A 30 -29.94 3.76 -3.37
C LEU A 30 -29.97 2.47 -2.55
N ILE A 31 -30.32 2.59 -1.27
CA ILE A 31 -30.48 1.44 -0.37
C ILE A 31 -31.73 0.68 -0.81
N THR A 32 -31.58 -0.59 -1.18
CA THR A 32 -32.71 -1.43 -1.58
C THR A 32 -33.33 -2.15 -0.37
N GLU A 33 -34.62 -2.50 -0.45
CA GLU A 33 -35.30 -3.23 0.62
C GLU A 33 -34.64 -4.57 0.94
N GLN A 34 -34.12 -5.28 -0.08
CA GLN A 34 -33.39 -6.53 0.15
C GLN A 34 -32.13 -6.29 0.99
N GLN A 35 -31.43 -5.17 0.80
CA GLN A 35 -30.24 -4.83 1.58
C GLN A 35 -30.57 -4.54 3.05
N VAL A 36 -31.76 -4.01 3.34
CA VAL A 36 -32.25 -3.80 4.72
C VAL A 36 -32.65 -5.13 5.36
N LEU A 37 -33.38 -5.98 4.62
CA LEU A 37 -33.79 -7.30 5.10
C LEU A 37 -32.59 -8.19 5.43
N PHE A 38 -31.54 -8.13 4.63
CA PHE A 38 -30.30 -8.88 4.87
C PHE A 38 -29.27 -8.13 5.72
N SER A 39 -29.60 -6.95 6.26
CA SER A 39 -28.67 -6.10 7.03
C SER A 39 -27.35 -5.76 6.30
N THR A 40 -27.31 -5.87 4.98
CA THR A 40 -26.12 -5.63 4.15
C THR A 40 -25.96 -4.16 3.73
N ALA A 41 -26.99 -3.34 3.91
CA ALA A 41 -26.96 -1.90 3.59
C ALA A 41 -25.78 -1.16 4.24
N ALA A 42 -25.44 -1.49 5.49
CA ALA A 42 -24.33 -0.86 6.21
C ALA A 42 -22.94 -1.32 5.73
N ALA A 43 -22.82 -2.56 5.25
CA ALA A 43 -21.55 -3.12 4.78
C ALA A 43 -21.16 -2.61 3.39
N VAL A 44 -22.15 -2.26 2.55
CA VAL A 44 -21.93 -1.74 1.19
C VAL A 44 -21.60 -0.24 1.19
N ALA A 45 -22.03 0.50 2.21
CA ALA A 45 -21.90 1.97 2.26
C ALA A 45 -20.51 2.49 2.66
N LEU A 46 -19.58 1.64 3.08
CA LEU A 46 -18.26 2.07 3.51
C LEU A 46 -17.27 1.95 2.35
N PRO A 47 -16.84 3.06 1.72
CA PRO A 47 -15.69 3.02 0.84
C PRO A 47 -14.47 2.54 1.64
N PRO A 48 -13.55 1.75 1.05
CA PRO A 48 -12.32 1.38 1.73
C PRO A 48 -11.60 2.66 2.15
N ALA A 49 -11.53 2.89 3.46
CA ALA A 49 -10.93 4.08 4.02
C ALA A 49 -9.51 4.20 3.46
N LYS A 50 -9.24 5.31 2.77
CA LYS A 50 -7.97 5.58 2.07
C LYS A 50 -6.87 5.94 3.09
N THR A 51 -6.69 5.11 4.11
CA THR A 51 -5.79 5.32 5.26
C THR A 51 -4.34 5.05 4.91
N ARG A 52 -4.08 4.29 3.84
CA ARG A 52 -2.73 3.89 3.43
C ARG A 52 -1.81 5.08 3.13
N ARG A 53 -2.34 6.17 2.55
CA ARG A 53 -1.53 7.36 2.24
C ARG A 53 -1.16 8.15 3.49
N PHE A 54 -2.09 8.22 4.44
CA PHE A 54 -1.85 8.90 5.71
C PHE A 54 -0.84 8.15 6.58
N SER A 55 -0.87 6.81 6.58
CA SER A 55 0.12 6.01 7.30
C SER A 55 1.53 6.13 6.72
N ASP A 56 1.66 6.20 5.38
CA ASP A 56 2.96 6.32 4.71
C ASP A 56 3.62 7.67 5.06
N ASP A 57 2.86 8.76 5.02
CA ASP A 57 3.36 10.10 5.36
C ASP A 57 3.78 10.22 6.83
N VAL A 58 2.98 9.67 7.75
CA VAL A 58 3.30 9.65 9.19
C VAL A 58 4.55 8.80 9.46
N HIS A 59 4.70 7.66 8.79
CA HIS A 59 5.90 6.83 8.90
C HIS A 59 7.15 7.55 8.38
N ALA A 60 7.05 8.25 7.26
CA ALA A 60 8.18 9.00 6.69
C ALA A 60 8.66 10.09 7.66
N VAL A 61 7.73 10.83 8.27
CA VAL A 61 8.05 11.87 9.27
C VAL A 61 8.68 11.24 10.52
N ALA A 62 8.14 10.13 11.03
CA ALA A 62 8.68 9.44 12.20
C ALA A 62 10.12 8.95 11.96
N LEU A 63 10.41 8.40 10.78
CA LEU A 63 11.76 7.96 10.41
C LEU A 63 12.74 9.13 10.29
N ALA A 64 12.31 10.24 9.68
CA ALA A 64 13.15 11.44 9.56
C ALA A 64 13.54 11.98 10.94
N VAL A 65 12.57 12.17 11.84
CA VAL A 65 12.81 12.67 13.21
C VAL A 65 13.68 11.69 14.00
N GLY A 66 13.42 10.39 13.89
CA GLY A 66 14.22 9.35 14.54
C GLY A 66 15.68 9.35 14.07
N SER A 67 15.92 9.52 12.76
CA SER A 67 17.27 9.57 12.20
C SER A 67 18.05 10.82 12.65
N TRP A 68 17.37 11.96 12.76
CA TRP A 68 17.99 13.20 13.23
C TRP A 68 18.38 13.10 14.69
N LEU A 69 17.49 12.56 15.55
CA LEU A 69 17.78 12.34 16.95
C LEU A 69 18.91 11.32 17.16
N ALA A 70 18.91 10.24 16.38
CA ALA A 70 19.99 9.24 16.41
C ALA A 70 21.34 9.84 15.97
N SER A 71 21.33 10.76 15.00
CA SER A 71 22.53 11.50 14.60
C SER A 71 23.00 12.47 15.69
N ALA A 72 22.07 13.13 16.39
CA ALA A 72 22.39 14.04 17.49
C ALA A 72 22.93 13.31 18.73
N ALA A 73 22.49 12.07 18.96
CA ALA A 73 22.95 11.21 20.04
C ALA A 73 24.30 10.53 19.77
N LYS A 74 24.86 10.67 18.56
CA LYS A 74 26.11 9.99 18.20
C LYS A 74 27.29 10.66 18.90
N PRO A 75 28.12 9.92 19.65
CA PRO A 75 29.29 10.51 20.29
C PRO A 75 30.27 11.07 19.24
N PRO A 76 31.00 12.15 19.56
CA PRO A 76 31.97 12.74 18.64
C PRO A 76 33.04 11.71 18.28
N LYS A 77 33.45 11.69 17.00
CA LYS A 77 34.52 10.80 16.55
C LYS A 77 35.82 11.17 17.28
N PRO A 78 36.62 10.20 17.75
CA PRO A 78 37.90 10.49 18.38
C PRO A 78 38.83 11.20 17.39
N VAL A 79 39.40 12.33 17.81
CA VAL A 79 40.39 13.07 17.03
C VAL A 79 41.77 12.50 17.37
N HIS A 80 42.40 11.83 16.42
CA HIS A 80 43.77 11.34 16.57
C HIS A 80 44.78 12.37 16.05
N PRO A 81 45.88 12.62 16.78
CA PRO A 81 46.93 13.51 16.30
C PRO A 81 47.58 12.91 15.05
N LYS A 82 47.77 13.73 14.02
CA LYS A 82 48.47 13.32 12.80
C LYS A 82 49.97 13.20 13.11
N ARG A 83 50.58 12.05 12.80
CA ARG A 83 52.01 11.79 13.03
C ARG A 83 52.89 12.38 11.92
N HIS A 84 52.83 13.70 11.74
CA HIS A 84 53.65 14.40 10.74
C HIS A 84 55.14 14.30 11.03
N VAL A 85 55.53 14.44 12.30
CA VAL A 85 56.94 14.36 12.74
C VAL A 85 57.60 13.05 12.32
N TRP A 86 56.90 11.91 12.39
CA TRP A 86 57.47 10.63 11.98
C TRP A 86 57.68 10.55 10.46
N LEU A 87 56.73 11.07 9.68
CA LEU A 87 56.84 11.11 8.22
C LEU A 87 57.94 12.06 7.76
N GLU A 88 58.05 13.23 8.39
CA GLU A 88 59.09 14.22 8.10
C GLU A 88 60.48 13.68 8.46
N ASN A 89 60.64 13.07 9.64
CA ASN A 89 61.89 12.45 10.04
C ASN A 89 62.30 11.31 9.11
N ALA A 90 61.36 10.47 8.68
CA ALA A 90 61.63 9.39 7.73
C ALA A 90 62.05 9.93 6.35
N LEU A 91 61.41 11.00 5.89
CA LEU A 91 61.75 11.63 4.61
C LEU A 91 63.14 12.26 4.66
N MET A 92 63.46 13.00 5.73
CA MET A 92 64.79 13.56 5.95
C MET A 92 65.86 12.47 6.05
N SER A 93 65.62 11.39 6.80
CA SER A 93 66.56 10.27 6.91
C SER A 93 66.87 9.65 5.54
N ARG A 94 65.83 9.41 4.74
CA ARG A 94 65.99 8.85 3.39
C ARG A 94 66.74 9.77 2.45
N GLU A 95 66.59 11.08 2.62
CA GLU A 95 67.34 12.06 1.84
C GLU A 95 68.80 12.14 2.29
N MET A 96 69.08 12.01 3.59
CA MET A 96 70.45 11.90 4.10
C MET A 96 71.16 10.63 3.63
N ASP A 97 70.44 9.51 3.51
CA ASP A 97 70.99 8.25 2.96
C ASP A 97 71.37 8.35 1.47
N ARG A 98 70.98 9.42 0.77
CA ARG A 98 71.30 9.65 -0.64
C ARG A 98 72.51 10.54 -0.88
N LEU A 99 73.03 11.18 0.17
CA LEU A 99 74.23 12.02 0.15
C LEU A 99 75.48 11.15 0.37
#